data_AF-A0A7F8QSM2-F1
#
_entry.id   AF-A0A7F8QSM2-F1
#
_cell.length_a   1.000
_cell.length_b   1.000
_cell.length_c   1.000
_cell.angle_alpha   90.00
_cell.angle_beta   90.00
_cell.angle_gamma   90.00
#
_symmetry.space_group_name_H-M   'P 1'
#
loop_
_entity.id
_entity.type
_entity.pdbx_description
1 polymer ?
#
loop_
_entity_poly.entity_id
_entity_poly.type
_entity_poly.pdbx_seq_one_letter_code
_entity_poly.pdbx_strand_id
1 'polypeptide(L)'
;MATRGQRKPVADAGSRRVQGRGDGAQGMVPPCPAPRETVQARVWGWKGEPDPHGMLRMLPFQVIVYEMENFQGKRCELSAECPSLTESLLEKVGSIQVESGPWLAFERRAFRGEQFVLEKGDYPRWDAWSNSHHSDSLLSLRPLHIDGPDHKLHLFENPAFSGRKMEIVDDDVPSLWAHGFQDRVASIRAINGTWVGYEFPGYRGRQYVFERGEYRHWNEWDANQPQLQSVRRIRDQKWHKRGCFLSS
;
A
#
# COMPACT_ATOMS: atom_id res chain seq x y z
N MET A 1 -20.58 76.88 -17.91
CA MET A 1 -19.37 76.23 -17.38
C MET A 1 -18.41 75.97 -18.53
N ALA A 2 -17.17 76.49 -18.40
CA ALA A 2 -15.89 76.16 -19.05
C ALA A 2 -15.92 75.35 -20.38
N THR A 3 -15.52 75.90 -21.54
CA THR A 3 -14.13 76.04 -22.10
C THR A 3 -13.33 74.72 -22.13
N ARG A 4 -12.50 74.35 -23.10
CA ARG A 4 -11.99 74.82 -24.41
C ARG A 4 -10.84 73.82 -24.70
N GLY A 5 -10.52 73.52 -25.96
CA GLY A 5 -9.12 73.15 -26.27
C GLY A 5 -8.91 71.99 -27.24
N GLN A 6 -8.91 72.32 -28.54
CA GLN A 6 -8.23 71.57 -29.60
C GLN A 6 -6.70 71.47 -29.34
N ARG A 7 -6.03 70.45 -29.90
CA ARG A 7 -4.96 70.60 -30.93
C ARG A 7 -4.37 69.26 -31.43
N LYS A 8 -4.22 69.22 -32.76
CA LYS A 8 -3.42 68.36 -33.68
C LYS A 8 -1.89 68.45 -33.40
N PRO A 9 -0.95 67.98 -34.28
CA PRO A 9 -0.84 66.80 -35.18
C PRO A 9 0.51 66.03 -35.05
N VAL A 10 0.64 65.00 -35.90
CA VAL A 10 1.82 64.28 -36.45
C VAL A 10 3.19 65.01 -36.43
N ALA A 11 4.25 64.25 -36.14
CA ALA A 11 5.60 64.45 -36.69
C ALA A 11 6.28 63.09 -36.93
N ASP A 12 6.83 62.94 -38.14
CA ASP A 12 7.71 61.86 -38.62
C ASP A 12 9.17 62.25 -38.36
N ALA A 13 10.02 61.29 -37.96
CA ALA A 13 11.47 61.42 -38.02
C ALA A 13 12.18 60.08 -37.80
N GLY A 14 12.93 59.66 -38.82
CA GLY A 14 14.36 59.38 -38.62
C GLY A 14 14.77 57.92 -38.40
N SER A 15 15.00 57.23 -39.51
CA SER A 15 15.93 56.09 -39.61
C SER A 15 17.32 56.45 -39.05
N ARG A 16 17.87 55.60 -38.17
CA ARG A 16 19.32 55.38 -38.04
C ARG A 16 19.60 53.97 -37.52
N ARG A 17 20.20 53.17 -38.38
CA ARG A 17 20.94 51.94 -38.05
C ARG A 17 22.04 52.26 -37.04
N VAL A 18 22.17 51.43 -36.01
CA VAL A 18 23.46 51.17 -35.35
C VAL A 18 23.63 49.65 -35.27
N GLN A 19 24.74 49.20 -35.83
CA GLN A 19 25.18 47.81 -35.88
C GLN A 19 25.63 47.31 -34.50
N GLY A 20 25.22 46.08 -34.21
CA GLY A 20 26.01 45.00 -33.63
C GLY A 20 27.01 45.31 -32.50
N ARG A 21 26.67 44.81 -31.30
CA ARG A 21 27.56 43.92 -30.56
C ARG A 21 26.73 42.76 -30.03
N GLY A 22 27.07 41.56 -30.48
CA GLY A 22 26.59 40.33 -29.88
C GLY A 22 27.37 40.07 -28.61
N ASP A 23 26.69 39.53 -27.62
CA ASP A 23 27.26 38.60 -26.66
C ASP A 23 26.16 37.57 -26.35
N GLY A 24 26.43 36.33 -26.74
CA GLY A 24 25.53 35.21 -26.56
C GLY A 24 25.47 34.81 -25.09
N ALA A 25 24.36 35.10 -24.44
CA ALA A 25 23.99 34.42 -23.20
C ALA A 25 23.32 33.10 -23.58
N GLN A 26 24.13 32.05 -23.77
CA GLN A 26 23.63 30.68 -23.74
C GLN A 26 23.01 30.44 -22.35
N GLY A 27 21.74 30.04 -22.35
CA GLY A 27 21.02 29.65 -21.16
C GLY A 27 21.70 28.46 -20.51
N MET A 28 22.34 28.68 -19.36
CA MET A 28 22.82 27.62 -18.49
C MET A 28 21.72 27.34 -17.48
N VAL A 29 20.94 26.28 -17.75
CA VAL A 29 20.07 25.68 -16.74
C VAL A 29 20.98 25.21 -15.60
N PRO A 30 20.77 25.62 -14.35
CA PRO A 30 21.59 25.14 -13.26
C PRO A 30 21.42 23.62 -13.12
N PRO A 31 22.50 22.85 -12.90
CA PRO A 31 22.39 21.41 -12.68
C PRO A 31 21.49 21.14 -11.47
N CYS A 32 20.62 20.14 -11.60
CA CYS A 32 19.78 19.66 -10.51
C CYS A 32 20.65 19.40 -9.26
N PRO A 33 20.27 19.90 -8.07
CA PRO A 33 20.97 19.54 -6.85
C PRO A 33 20.86 18.02 -6.66
N ALA A 34 22.00 17.38 -6.42
CA ALA A 34 22.05 15.95 -6.07
C ALA A 34 21.12 15.67 -4.88
N PRO A 35 20.45 14.50 -4.84
CA PRO A 35 19.53 14.16 -3.76
C PRO A 35 20.27 14.22 -2.42
N ARG A 36 19.76 15.08 -1.53
CA ARG A 36 20.28 15.25 -0.18
C ARG A 36 19.96 14.01 0.65
N GLU A 37 21.01 13.46 1.24
CA GLU A 37 21.09 12.57 2.40
C GLU A 37 19.94 11.59 2.62
N THR A 38 20.22 10.31 2.33
CA THR A 38 19.50 9.17 2.87
C THR A 38 19.57 9.20 4.40
N VAL A 39 18.46 9.45 5.07
CA VAL A 39 18.38 9.24 6.53
C VAL A 39 18.40 7.74 6.77
N GLN A 40 19.58 7.19 7.11
CA GLN A 40 19.70 5.82 7.57
C GLN A 40 19.00 5.70 8.93
N ALA A 41 17.88 4.99 8.97
CA ALA A 41 17.34 4.51 10.23
C ALA A 41 18.36 3.56 10.87
N ARG A 42 18.61 3.72 12.18
CA ARG A 42 19.63 2.96 12.92
C ARG A 42 19.41 1.46 12.77
N VAL A 43 20.38 0.80 12.14
CA VAL A 43 20.50 -0.66 12.12
C VAL A 43 20.88 -1.12 13.52
N TRP A 44 19.96 -1.74 14.25
CA TRP A 44 20.32 -2.58 15.40
C TRP A 44 20.91 -3.87 14.84
N GLY A 45 22.24 -3.93 14.79
CA GLY A 45 22.98 -5.06 14.25
C GLY A 45 22.64 -6.37 14.96
N TRP A 46 21.86 -7.21 14.29
CA TRP A 46 21.74 -8.62 14.64
C TRP A 46 23.04 -9.32 14.26
N LYS A 47 23.85 -9.71 15.26
CA LYS A 47 24.85 -10.78 15.11
C LYS A 47 24.21 -12.10 15.50
N GLY A 48 23.51 -12.74 14.57
CA GLY A 48 22.97 -14.08 14.75
C GLY A 48 24.00 -15.14 14.36
N GLU A 49 24.37 -16.02 15.30
CA GLU A 49 25.04 -17.29 14.99
C GLU A 49 24.11 -18.20 14.15
N PRO A 50 24.66 -19.11 13.32
CA PRO A 50 23.83 -20.04 12.54
C PRO A 50 23.27 -21.17 13.42
N ASP A 51 21.96 -21.39 13.32
CA ASP A 51 21.23 -22.47 13.98
C ASP A 51 21.58 -23.85 13.34
N PRO A 52 21.91 -24.90 14.12
CA PRO A 52 22.29 -26.21 13.60
C PRO A 52 21.15 -27.02 12.95
N HIS A 53 19.90 -26.60 13.13
CA HIS A 53 18.73 -27.30 12.60
C HIS A 53 18.18 -26.54 11.40
N GLY A 54 18.46 -27.03 10.19
CA GLY A 54 18.19 -26.39 8.88
C GLY A 54 16.71 -26.17 8.52
N MET A 55 15.96 -25.50 9.38
CA MET A 55 14.67 -24.89 9.06
C MET A 55 14.96 -23.52 8.44
N LEU A 56 14.47 -23.31 7.21
CA LEU A 56 14.79 -22.18 6.34
C LEU A 56 14.91 -20.84 7.10
N ARG A 57 16.06 -20.16 6.95
CA ARG A 57 16.20 -18.73 7.27
C ARG A 57 15.07 -17.96 6.58
N MET A 58 14.10 -17.47 7.35
CA MET A 58 13.25 -16.39 6.88
C MET A 58 14.17 -15.20 6.59
N LEU A 59 14.29 -14.82 5.31
CA LEU A 59 14.91 -13.55 4.96
C LEU A 59 14.24 -12.45 5.77
N PRO A 60 14.99 -11.48 6.32
CA PRO A 60 14.41 -10.39 7.08
C PRO A 60 13.34 -9.69 6.23
N PHE A 61 12.24 -9.28 6.86
CA PHE A 61 11.24 -8.45 6.18
C PHE A 61 11.90 -7.17 5.69
N GLN A 62 11.52 -6.71 4.49
CA GLN A 62 12.04 -5.49 3.90
C GLN A 62 11.00 -4.87 2.97
N VAL A 63 10.72 -3.59 3.19
CA VAL A 63 9.86 -2.75 2.36
C VAL A 63 10.50 -1.38 2.19
N ILE A 64 10.36 -0.81 1.00
CA ILE A 64 10.84 0.52 0.64
C ILE A 64 9.61 1.36 0.30
N VAL A 65 9.47 2.48 1.00
CA VAL A 65 8.34 3.40 0.83
C VAL A 65 8.88 4.70 0.25
N TYR A 66 8.24 5.21 -0.79
CA TYR A 66 8.63 6.39 -1.53
C TYR A 66 7.60 7.50 -1.39
N GLU A 67 8.07 8.74 -1.39
CA GLU A 67 7.23 9.94 -1.25
C GLU A 67 6.39 10.22 -2.51
N MET A 68 6.94 9.91 -3.68
CA MET A 68 6.29 10.12 -4.97
C MET A 68 5.90 8.79 -5.61
N GLU A 69 5.02 8.86 -6.61
CA GLU A 69 4.68 7.75 -7.48
C GLU A 69 5.90 7.27 -8.29
N ASN A 70 5.83 6.05 -8.81
CA ASN A 70 6.84 5.44 -9.68
C ASN A 70 8.26 5.42 -9.08
N PHE A 71 8.34 5.21 -7.76
CA PHE A 71 9.57 4.97 -7.00
C PHE A 71 10.53 6.17 -7.00
N GLN A 72 9.97 7.38 -6.91
CA GLN A 72 10.70 8.64 -6.93
C GLN A 72 10.64 9.39 -5.60
N GLY A 73 11.50 10.40 -5.46
CA GLY A 73 11.51 11.30 -4.30
C GLY A 73 12.24 10.73 -3.09
N LYS A 74 11.93 11.28 -1.90
CA LYS A 74 12.47 10.77 -0.64
C LYS A 74 11.98 9.34 -0.43
N ARG A 75 12.85 8.47 0.08
CA ARG A 75 12.50 7.07 0.38
C ARG A 75 12.95 6.65 1.77
N CYS A 76 12.22 5.71 2.34
CA CYS A 76 12.53 5.09 3.63
C CYS A 76 12.49 3.56 3.48
N GLU A 77 13.52 2.89 3.99
CA GLU A 77 13.58 1.42 4.04
C GLU A 77 13.22 0.96 5.45
N LEU A 78 12.30 0.01 5.56
CA LEU A 78 11.81 -0.53 6.82
C LEU A 78 11.99 -2.05 6.85
N SER A 79 12.47 -2.56 7.98
CA SER A 79 12.60 -4.00 8.26
C SER A 79 11.80 -4.45 9.50
N ALA A 80 11.07 -3.52 10.11
CA ALA A 80 10.23 -3.73 11.27
C ALA A 80 8.96 -2.87 11.14
N GLU A 81 8.02 -3.05 12.05
CA GLU A 81 6.79 -2.25 12.08
C GLU A 81 7.05 -0.75 12.27
N CYS A 82 6.20 0.06 11.66
CA CYS A 82 6.23 1.51 11.74
C CYS A 82 4.80 2.03 12.03
N PRO A 83 4.52 2.52 13.26
CA PRO A 83 3.19 3.00 13.63
C PRO A 83 2.85 4.38 13.06
N SER A 84 3.82 5.12 12.50
CA SER A 84 3.59 6.41 11.87
C SER A 84 4.67 6.73 10.83
N LEU A 85 4.33 6.68 9.56
CA LEU A 85 5.22 7.02 8.45
C LEU A 85 5.47 8.52 8.30
N THR A 86 4.52 9.34 8.76
CA THR A 86 4.54 10.81 8.53
C THR A 86 5.23 11.63 9.62
N GLU A 87 5.66 11.00 10.73
CA GLU A 87 6.22 11.72 11.87
C GLU A 87 7.72 12.03 11.77
N SER A 88 8.36 11.71 10.63
CA SER A 88 9.74 12.10 10.29
C SER A 88 10.24 11.49 8.98
N LEU A 89 9.58 10.44 8.47
CA LEU A 89 10.09 9.65 7.35
C LEU A 89 9.68 10.27 6.00
N LEU A 90 8.38 10.51 5.78
CA LEU A 90 7.84 11.00 4.50
C LEU A 90 6.68 11.97 4.74
N GLU A 91 6.38 12.91 3.83
CA GLU A 91 5.17 13.74 3.92
C GLU A 91 3.91 12.95 3.55
N LYS A 92 4.01 12.10 2.52
CA LYS A 92 2.97 11.19 2.03
C LYS A 92 3.62 9.97 1.38
N VAL A 93 2.91 8.85 1.30
CA VAL A 93 3.35 7.68 0.51
C VAL A 93 2.80 7.78 -0.91
N GLY A 94 3.68 7.75 -1.90
CA GLY A 94 3.33 7.75 -3.32
C GLY A 94 3.54 6.41 -4.02
N SER A 95 4.54 5.63 -3.61
CA SER A 95 4.78 4.27 -4.15
C SER A 95 5.53 3.38 -3.16
N ILE A 96 5.48 2.06 -3.36
CA ILE A 96 6.03 1.05 -2.45
C ILE A 96 6.70 -0.06 -3.24
N GLN A 97 7.85 -0.53 -2.78
CA GLN A 97 8.46 -1.78 -3.24
C GLN A 97 8.63 -2.72 -2.05
N VAL A 98 8.04 -3.92 -2.13
CA VAL A 98 8.18 -4.96 -1.11
C VAL A 98 9.23 -5.95 -1.60
N GLU A 99 10.42 -5.90 -0.99
CA GLU A 99 11.53 -6.81 -1.30
C GLU A 99 11.34 -8.17 -0.62
N SER A 100 10.88 -8.15 0.64
CA SER A 100 10.63 -9.32 1.47
C SER A 100 9.41 -9.06 2.35
N GLY A 101 8.33 -9.81 2.11
CA GLY A 101 7.02 -9.64 2.74
C GLY A 101 6.39 -10.99 3.14
N PRO A 102 5.06 -11.02 3.34
CA PRO A 102 4.13 -9.91 3.15
C PRO A 102 4.16 -8.87 4.28
N TRP A 103 3.69 -7.67 3.96
CA TRP A 103 3.43 -6.60 4.94
C TRP A 103 1.94 -6.32 5.00
N LEU A 104 1.48 -5.87 6.18
CA LEU A 104 0.14 -5.34 6.36
C LEU A 104 0.25 -3.84 6.60
N ALA A 105 -0.28 -3.05 5.66
CA ALA A 105 -0.33 -1.61 5.75
C ALA A 105 -1.73 -1.12 6.12
N PHE A 106 -1.79 0.09 6.66
CA PHE A 106 -3.01 0.68 7.22
C PHE A 106 -3.18 2.12 6.79
N GLU A 107 -4.43 2.49 6.54
CA GLU A 107 -4.86 3.85 6.20
C GLU A 107 -4.42 4.89 7.25
N ARG A 108 -4.50 4.52 8.53
CA ARG A 108 -4.26 5.43 9.67
C ARG A 108 -3.04 4.98 10.48
N ARG A 109 -2.58 5.89 11.34
CA ARG A 109 -1.50 5.63 12.30
C ARG A 109 -1.90 4.54 13.30
N ALA A 110 -0.88 3.95 13.93
CA ALA A 110 -1.01 2.94 14.96
C ALA A 110 -1.85 1.72 14.53
N PHE A 111 -1.69 1.31 13.27
CA PHE A 111 -2.28 0.10 12.69
C PHE A 111 -3.81 0.09 12.70
N ARG A 112 -4.42 1.19 12.23
CA ARG A 112 -5.88 1.38 12.24
C ARG A 112 -6.42 1.77 10.88
N GLY A 113 -7.73 1.58 10.71
CA GLY A 113 -8.45 1.97 9.50
C GLY A 113 -8.40 0.86 8.46
N GLU A 114 -8.56 1.23 7.19
CA GLU A 114 -8.53 0.27 6.10
C GLU A 114 -7.17 -0.45 6.02
N GLN A 115 -7.21 -1.74 5.69
CA GLN A 115 -6.07 -2.64 5.64
C GLN A 115 -5.66 -2.92 4.19
N PHE A 116 -4.36 -3.01 3.94
CA PHE A 116 -3.79 -3.34 2.62
C PHE A 116 -2.74 -4.45 2.78
N VAL A 117 -2.98 -5.62 2.18
CA VAL A 117 -1.97 -6.68 2.13
C VAL A 117 -0.99 -6.38 1.01
N LEU A 118 0.29 -6.22 1.37
CA LEU A 118 1.39 -5.93 0.46
C LEU A 118 2.28 -7.17 0.33
N GLU A 119 2.06 -7.93 -0.74
CA GLU A 119 2.90 -9.07 -1.12
C GLU A 119 4.19 -8.59 -1.78
N LYS A 120 5.15 -9.49 -2.02
CA LYS A 120 6.39 -9.13 -2.72
C LYS A 120 6.07 -8.58 -4.11
N GLY A 121 6.54 -7.38 -4.42
CA GLY A 121 6.30 -6.74 -5.70
C GLY A 121 6.44 -5.22 -5.68
N ASP A 122 6.14 -4.63 -6.83
CA ASP A 122 6.24 -3.21 -7.10
C ASP A 122 4.84 -2.59 -7.15
N TYR A 123 4.61 -1.55 -6.35
CA TYR A 123 3.36 -0.82 -6.28
C TYR A 123 3.61 0.65 -6.65
N PRO A 124 3.49 1.02 -7.94
CA PRO A 124 3.94 2.32 -8.44
C PRO A 124 3.04 3.50 -8.03
N ARG A 125 1.81 3.23 -7.56
CA ARG A 125 0.81 4.22 -7.15
C ARG A 125 -0.17 3.63 -6.14
N TRP A 126 -0.96 4.50 -5.51
CA TRP A 126 -1.89 4.11 -4.45
C TRP A 126 -3.02 3.16 -4.89
N ASP A 127 -3.47 3.28 -6.14
CA ASP A 127 -4.46 2.41 -6.75
C ASP A 127 -3.92 0.99 -7.01
N ALA A 128 -2.61 0.77 -6.90
CA ALA A 128 -2.00 -0.56 -7.03
C ALA A 128 -2.09 -1.39 -5.74
N TRP A 129 -2.21 -0.78 -4.56
CA TRP A 129 -2.39 -1.50 -3.28
C TRP A 129 -3.82 -1.43 -2.72
N SER A 130 -4.59 -0.42 -3.13
CA SER A 130 -5.97 -0.23 -2.68
C SER A 130 -6.98 -0.84 -3.65
N ASN A 131 -7.64 -1.93 -3.26
CA ASN A 131 -8.70 -2.57 -4.05
C ASN A 131 -10.09 -1.94 -3.86
N SER A 132 -10.22 -0.96 -2.94
CA SER A 132 -11.49 -0.29 -2.64
C SER A 132 -11.61 1.10 -3.25
N HIS A 133 -10.48 1.71 -3.66
CA HIS A 133 -10.37 3.10 -4.12
C HIS A 133 -10.96 4.16 -3.17
N HIS A 134 -11.09 3.86 -1.87
CA HIS A 134 -11.69 4.79 -0.91
C HIS A 134 -10.72 5.87 -0.39
N SER A 135 -9.44 5.53 -0.27
CA SER A 135 -8.42 6.39 0.34
C SER A 135 -7.06 6.10 -0.27
N ASP A 136 -6.29 7.15 -0.52
CA ASP A 136 -4.89 7.09 -0.93
C ASP A 136 -3.91 7.19 0.27
N SER A 137 -4.46 7.27 1.49
CA SER A 137 -3.69 7.37 2.73
C SER A 137 -3.09 6.02 3.13
N LEU A 138 -1.82 6.03 3.49
CA LEU A 138 -1.12 4.91 4.11
C LEU A 138 -0.15 5.47 5.14
N LEU A 139 -0.44 5.23 6.42
CA LEU A 139 0.22 5.93 7.53
C LEU A 139 0.93 5.00 8.51
N SER A 140 0.66 3.70 8.47
CA SER A 140 1.42 2.71 9.26
C SER A 140 1.46 1.36 8.56
N LEU A 141 2.45 0.54 8.90
CA LEU A 141 2.58 -0.81 8.38
C LEU A 141 3.40 -1.70 9.31
N ARG A 142 3.16 -3.00 9.26
CA ARG A 142 3.91 -4.02 10.01
C ARG A 142 4.19 -5.25 9.15
N PRO A 143 5.24 -6.01 9.46
CA PRO A 143 5.38 -7.36 8.94
C PRO A 143 4.14 -8.21 9.23
N LEU A 144 3.68 -8.99 8.25
CA LEU A 144 2.58 -9.93 8.43
C LEU A 144 3.15 -11.35 8.49
N HIS A 145 3.02 -11.97 9.67
CA HIS A 145 3.50 -13.32 9.88
C HIS A 145 2.49 -14.33 9.32
N ILE A 146 2.97 -15.31 8.56
CA ILE A 146 2.15 -16.37 7.99
C ILE A 146 2.28 -17.60 8.88
N ASP A 147 1.16 -18.05 9.43
CA ASP A 147 1.14 -19.19 10.36
C ASP A 147 1.06 -20.52 9.61
N GLY A 148 2.22 -21.14 9.37
CA GLY A 148 2.33 -22.50 8.86
C GLY A 148 1.87 -22.72 7.40
N PRO A 149 2.01 -23.96 6.90
CA PRO A 149 1.62 -24.32 5.53
C PRO A 149 0.12 -24.62 5.37
N ASP A 150 -0.53 -25.12 6.43
CA ASP A 150 -1.91 -25.59 6.40
C ASP A 150 -2.88 -24.45 6.70
N HIS A 151 -4.00 -24.41 5.96
CA HIS A 151 -4.97 -23.33 6.06
C HIS A 151 -6.36 -23.90 6.34
N LYS A 152 -6.99 -23.43 7.43
CA LYS A 152 -8.38 -23.79 7.75
C LYS A 152 -9.16 -22.60 8.32
N LEU A 153 -10.29 -22.28 7.70
CA LEU A 153 -11.16 -21.15 8.06
C LEU A 153 -12.61 -21.61 8.20
N HIS A 154 -13.29 -21.15 9.24
CA HIS A 154 -14.74 -21.27 9.40
C HIS A 154 -15.38 -19.88 9.33
N LEU A 155 -16.35 -19.72 8.43
CA LEU A 155 -17.19 -18.53 8.32
C LEU A 155 -18.57 -18.83 8.88
N PHE A 156 -19.16 -17.87 9.59
CA PHE A 156 -20.49 -17.99 10.18
C PHE A 156 -21.37 -16.78 9.85
N GLU A 157 -22.63 -17.04 9.52
CA GLU A 157 -23.62 -16.03 9.14
C GLU A 157 -23.97 -15.06 10.28
N ASN A 158 -23.97 -15.55 11.53
CA ASN A 158 -24.33 -14.77 12.71
C ASN A 158 -23.15 -14.62 13.68
N PRO A 159 -23.20 -13.64 14.59
CA PRO A 159 -22.21 -13.49 15.66
C PRO A 159 -22.11 -14.74 16.54
N ALA A 160 -21.01 -14.82 17.30
CA ALA A 160 -20.74 -15.89 18.25
C ALA A 160 -20.83 -17.32 17.65
N PHE A 161 -20.38 -17.47 16.41
CA PHE A 161 -20.24 -18.75 15.69
C PHE A 161 -21.57 -19.50 15.48
N SER A 162 -22.63 -18.75 15.19
CA SER A 162 -23.98 -19.28 15.03
C SER A 162 -24.52 -19.09 13.59
N GLY A 163 -25.66 -19.71 13.29
CA GLY A 163 -26.27 -19.68 11.96
C GLY A 163 -25.60 -20.62 10.96
N ARG A 164 -25.73 -20.32 9.66
CA ARG A 164 -25.08 -21.10 8.60
C ARG A 164 -23.57 -21.02 8.74
N LYS A 165 -22.90 -22.17 8.55
CA LYS A 165 -21.44 -22.31 8.60
C LYS A 165 -20.89 -22.70 7.23
N MET A 166 -19.76 -22.11 6.84
CA MET A 166 -18.93 -22.58 5.73
C MET A 166 -17.53 -22.93 6.26
N GLU A 167 -16.99 -24.07 5.84
CA GLU A 167 -15.62 -24.48 6.13
C GLU A 167 -14.80 -24.43 4.84
N ILE A 168 -13.62 -23.81 4.90
CA ILE A 168 -12.67 -23.68 3.81
C ILE A 168 -11.35 -24.29 4.31
N VAL A 169 -10.82 -25.27 3.58
CA VAL A 169 -9.58 -25.96 3.90
C VAL A 169 -8.70 -25.93 2.67
N ASP A 170 -7.51 -25.36 2.81
CA ASP A 170 -6.50 -25.30 1.76
C ASP A 170 -7.02 -24.89 0.37
N ASP A 171 -7.99 -23.97 0.34
CA ASP A 171 -8.54 -23.42 -0.90
C ASP A 171 -8.75 -21.90 -0.83
N ASP A 172 -8.77 -21.25 -2.00
CA ASP A 172 -9.09 -19.83 -2.16
C ASP A 172 -10.50 -19.71 -2.77
N VAL A 173 -11.35 -18.87 -2.19
CA VAL A 173 -12.76 -18.76 -2.58
C VAL A 173 -13.03 -17.37 -3.19
N PRO A 174 -13.04 -17.25 -4.54
CA PRO A 174 -13.29 -15.97 -5.20
C PRO A 174 -14.77 -15.54 -5.13
N SER A 175 -15.69 -16.42 -4.74
CA SER A 175 -17.11 -16.08 -4.54
C SER A 175 -17.74 -17.01 -3.52
N LEU A 176 -18.14 -16.47 -2.37
CA LEU A 176 -18.88 -17.24 -1.34
C LEU A 176 -20.22 -17.78 -1.87
N TRP A 177 -20.85 -17.04 -2.78
CA TRP A 177 -22.10 -17.44 -3.46
C TRP A 177 -21.96 -18.75 -4.25
N ALA A 178 -20.79 -18.99 -4.85
CA ALA A 178 -20.53 -20.22 -5.62
C ALA A 178 -20.59 -21.49 -4.75
N HIS A 179 -20.46 -21.34 -3.44
CA HIS A 179 -20.54 -22.42 -2.46
C HIS A 179 -21.86 -22.40 -1.67
N GLY A 180 -22.88 -21.68 -2.14
CA GLY A 180 -24.20 -21.61 -1.49
C GLY A 180 -24.22 -20.79 -0.19
N PHE A 181 -23.17 -20.01 0.06
CA PHE A 181 -23.14 -19.03 1.15
C PHE A 181 -23.70 -17.68 0.65
N GLN A 182 -23.81 -16.69 1.55
CA GLN A 182 -24.30 -15.35 1.23
C GLN A 182 -23.16 -14.33 1.39
N ASP A 183 -23.47 -13.05 1.22
CA ASP A 183 -22.54 -11.94 1.46
C ASP A 183 -22.44 -11.54 2.95
N ARG A 184 -23.21 -12.19 3.83
CA ARG A 184 -23.19 -11.93 5.27
C ARG A 184 -22.27 -12.90 6.02
N VAL A 185 -21.18 -12.38 6.59
CA VAL A 185 -20.29 -13.08 7.51
C VAL A 185 -20.14 -12.26 8.79
N ALA A 186 -20.64 -12.78 9.92
CA ALA A 186 -20.71 -12.04 11.18
C ALA A 186 -19.81 -12.58 12.29
N SER A 187 -19.28 -13.80 12.15
CA SER A 187 -18.18 -14.30 12.98
C SER A 187 -17.31 -15.30 12.22
N ILE A 188 -16.05 -15.44 12.63
CA ILE A 188 -15.02 -16.22 11.92
C ILE A 188 -14.15 -16.98 12.92
N ARG A 189 -13.76 -18.21 12.57
CA ARG A 189 -12.64 -18.91 13.23
C ARG A 189 -11.55 -19.20 12.23
N ALA A 190 -10.43 -18.49 12.34
CA ALA A 190 -9.20 -18.80 11.61
C ALA A 190 -8.44 -19.86 12.42
N ILE A 191 -8.66 -21.13 12.07
CA ILE A 191 -8.11 -22.28 12.80
C ILE A 191 -6.61 -22.38 12.53
N ASN A 192 -6.22 -22.35 11.26
CA ASN A 192 -4.84 -22.39 10.79
C ASN A 192 -4.65 -21.42 9.61
N GLY A 193 -3.43 -20.93 9.43
CA GLY A 193 -3.05 -20.05 8.33
C GLY A 193 -3.50 -18.60 8.52
N THR A 194 -2.96 -17.73 7.67
CA THR A 194 -3.35 -16.32 7.60
C THR A 194 -4.19 -16.09 6.35
N TRP A 195 -5.32 -15.40 6.51
CA TRP A 195 -6.31 -15.20 5.45
C TRP A 195 -6.56 -13.72 5.20
N VAL A 196 -7.04 -13.39 4.00
CA VAL A 196 -7.60 -12.07 3.68
C VAL A 196 -8.97 -12.23 3.04
N GLY A 197 -9.97 -11.61 3.66
CA GLY A 197 -11.33 -11.50 3.14
C GLY A 197 -11.59 -10.16 2.47
N TYR A 198 -12.58 -10.14 1.58
CA TYR A 198 -12.93 -8.99 0.76
C TYR A 198 -14.44 -8.76 0.71
N GLU A 199 -14.85 -7.49 0.64
CA GLU A 199 -16.27 -7.08 0.57
C GLU A 199 -16.99 -7.64 -0.66
N PHE A 200 -16.29 -7.79 -1.79
CA PHE A 200 -16.87 -8.21 -3.07
C PHE A 200 -16.25 -9.49 -3.65
N PRO A 201 -16.95 -10.18 -4.56
CA PRO A 201 -16.39 -11.32 -5.28
C PRO A 201 -15.17 -10.92 -6.13
N GLY A 202 -14.25 -11.88 -6.30
CA GLY A 202 -13.03 -11.70 -7.07
C GLY A 202 -11.97 -10.87 -6.36
N TYR A 203 -11.94 -10.89 -5.02
CA TYR A 203 -10.92 -10.23 -4.19
C TYR A 203 -10.91 -8.68 -4.32
N ARG A 204 -12.10 -8.08 -4.40
CA ARG A 204 -12.29 -6.63 -4.60
C ARG A 204 -12.94 -5.95 -3.39
N GLY A 205 -12.77 -4.62 -3.30
CA GLY A 205 -13.25 -3.83 -2.16
C GLY A 205 -12.24 -3.80 -1.03
N ARG A 206 -12.71 -3.44 0.17
CA ARG A 206 -11.86 -3.40 1.38
C ARG A 206 -11.37 -4.80 1.74
N GLN A 207 -10.18 -4.84 2.33
CA GLN A 207 -9.51 -6.06 2.76
C GLN A 207 -9.60 -6.21 4.29
N TYR A 208 -9.74 -7.44 4.77
CA TYR A 208 -9.74 -7.77 6.19
C TYR A 208 -8.84 -8.98 6.43
N VAL A 209 -7.79 -8.81 7.23
CA VAL A 209 -6.86 -9.89 7.56
C VAL A 209 -7.35 -10.69 8.76
N PHE A 210 -7.32 -12.01 8.62
CA PHE A 210 -7.62 -12.95 9.70
C PHE A 210 -6.35 -13.76 9.99
N GLU A 211 -5.66 -13.37 11.06
CA GLU A 211 -4.63 -14.20 11.69
C GLU A 211 -5.30 -15.30 12.51
N ARG A 212 -4.53 -16.32 12.92
CA ARG A 212 -5.06 -17.43 13.71
C ARG A 212 -5.78 -16.92 14.96
N GLY A 213 -7.05 -17.28 15.10
CA GLY A 213 -7.87 -16.77 16.19
C GLY A 213 -9.37 -16.98 16.00
N GLU A 214 -10.11 -16.51 16.99
CA GLU A 214 -11.56 -16.49 17.02
C GLU A 214 -12.04 -15.03 16.96
N TYR A 215 -12.94 -14.73 16.02
CA TYR A 215 -13.54 -13.42 15.85
C TYR A 215 -15.06 -13.52 16.02
N ARG A 216 -15.59 -13.11 17.18
CA ARG A 216 -17.01 -13.37 17.55
C ARG A 216 -17.98 -12.37 16.94
N HIS A 217 -17.49 -11.23 16.49
CA HIS A 217 -18.28 -10.17 15.86
C HIS A 217 -17.45 -9.45 14.79
N TRP A 218 -18.09 -8.89 13.77
CA TRP A 218 -17.39 -8.26 12.64
C TRP A 218 -16.53 -7.04 12.99
N ASN A 219 -16.82 -6.41 14.13
CA ASN A 219 -16.00 -5.34 14.69
C ASN A 219 -14.60 -5.82 15.13
N GLU A 220 -14.41 -7.12 15.41
CA GLU A 220 -13.11 -7.67 15.85
C GLU A 220 -12.09 -7.77 14.71
N TRP A 221 -12.52 -7.62 13.46
CA TRP A 221 -11.64 -7.47 12.30
C TRP A 221 -11.77 -6.09 11.64
N ASP A 222 -12.21 -5.09 12.41
CA ASP A 222 -12.35 -3.68 11.99
C ASP A 222 -13.32 -3.44 10.82
N ALA A 223 -14.27 -4.35 10.56
CA ALA A 223 -15.33 -4.10 9.60
C ALA A 223 -16.47 -3.27 10.21
N ASN A 224 -17.08 -2.39 9.42
CA ASN A 224 -18.26 -1.62 9.83
C ASN A 224 -19.57 -2.39 9.61
N GLN A 225 -19.57 -3.36 8.69
CA GLN A 225 -20.71 -4.20 8.34
C GLN A 225 -20.23 -5.64 8.14
N PRO A 226 -21.09 -6.65 8.36
CA PRO A 226 -20.73 -8.06 8.17
C PRO A 226 -20.73 -8.48 6.70
N GLN A 227 -20.26 -7.62 5.79
CA GLN A 227 -20.23 -7.91 4.36
C GLN A 227 -18.89 -8.54 3.97
N LEU A 228 -18.92 -9.75 3.44
CA LEU A 228 -17.74 -10.46 2.93
C LEU A 228 -18.19 -11.44 1.84
N GLN A 229 -17.54 -11.42 0.68
CA GLN A 229 -17.97 -12.18 -0.50
C GLN A 229 -16.86 -12.97 -1.19
N SER A 230 -15.61 -12.75 -0.82
CA SER A 230 -14.50 -13.61 -1.22
C SER A 230 -13.43 -13.65 -0.15
N VAL A 231 -12.65 -14.72 -0.14
CA VAL A 231 -11.56 -14.92 0.81
C VAL A 231 -10.47 -15.74 0.16
N ARG A 232 -9.21 -15.41 0.43
CA ARG A 232 -8.06 -16.19 -0.02
C ARG A 232 -7.04 -16.32 1.10
N ARG A 233 -6.15 -17.28 0.94
CA ARG A 233 -5.00 -17.45 1.81
C ARG A 233 -3.93 -16.41 1.46
N ILE A 234 -3.23 -15.94 2.49
CA ILE A 234 -2.00 -15.17 2.32
C ILE A 234 -0.85 -16.16 2.37
N ARG A 235 -0.04 -16.19 1.31
CA ARG A 235 1.01 -17.17 1.12
C ARG A 235 2.34 -16.47 0.89
N ASP A 236 3.42 -16.96 1.51
CA ASP A 236 4.77 -16.54 1.15
C ASP A 236 5.10 -17.17 -0.22
N GLN A 237 5.63 -16.37 -1.15
CA GLN A 237 6.14 -16.84 -2.43
C GLN A 237 7.19 -17.96 -2.25
N LYS A 238 7.86 -18.05 -1.09
CA LYS A 238 8.81 -19.13 -0.78
C LYS A 238 8.17 -20.52 -0.74
N TRP A 239 6.89 -20.64 -0.38
CA TRP A 239 6.19 -21.93 -0.31
C TRP A 239 5.52 -22.32 -1.63
N HIS A 240 5.27 -21.35 -2.53
CA HIS A 240 4.53 -21.60 -3.77
C HIS A 240 5.20 -20.94 -4.99
N LYS A 241 6.02 -21.70 -5.71
CA LYS A 241 6.58 -21.33 -7.03
C LYS A 241 5.54 -21.16 -8.16
N ARG A 242 4.23 -21.32 -7.90
CA ARG A 242 3.18 -21.42 -8.94
C ARG A 242 1.96 -20.52 -8.73
N GLY A 243 2.08 -19.46 -7.91
CA GLY A 243 0.92 -18.66 -7.51
C GLY A 243 0.86 -17.23 -8.05
N CYS A 244 1.71 -16.84 -9.01
CA CYS A 244 1.66 -15.47 -9.53
C CYS A 244 0.38 -15.26 -10.33
N PHE A 245 -0.50 -14.39 -9.84
CA PHE A 245 -1.47 -13.74 -10.72
C PHE A 245 -0.66 -12.91 -11.70
N LEU A 246 -0.59 -13.38 -12.94
CA LEU A 246 -0.14 -12.56 -14.06
C LEU A 246 -1.15 -11.42 -14.17
N SER A 247 -0.73 -10.21 -13.82
CA SER A 247 -1.40 -9.01 -14.29
C SER A 247 -1.32 -9.03 -15.81
N SER A 248 -2.45 -9.28 -16.48
CA SER A 248 -2.61 -9.02 -17.91
C SER A 248 -2.46 -7.53 -18.21
#